data_AF-A0A9W6USF4-F1
#
_entry.id   AF-A0A9W6USF4-F1
#
_cell.length_a   1.000
_cell.length_b   1.000
_cell.length_c   1.000
_cell.angle_alpha   90.00
_cell.angle_beta   90.00
_cell.angle_gamma   90.00
#
_symmetry.space_group_name_H-M   'P 1'
#
loop_
_entity.id
_entity.type
_entity.pdbx_description
1 polymer ?
#
loop_
_entity_poly.entity_id
_entity_poly.type
_entity_poly.pdbx_seq_one_letter_code
_entity_poly.pdbx_strand_id
1 'polypeptide(L)'
;MEREIGYELPPLLRRIYTEVGDGGFGPEGGLASLTPRRIPEWHRPDWPLATSPRTRYPEWGPPPSWLFLTGGGCSMQWYVSLIALDNPVLLWDADGWEPDWGENPHDGLHYAAPSLRQWLWTWADGGDVWDEALKIV
;
A
#
# COMPACT_ATOMS: atom_id res chain seq x y z
N MET A 1 -6.64 14.26 6.78
CA MET A 1 -5.84 13.05 6.61
C MET A 1 -5.44 12.39 7.93
N GLU A 2 -4.35 12.75 8.63
CA GLU A 2 -3.95 12.07 9.90
C GLU A 2 -5.08 11.99 10.93
N ARG A 3 -5.83 13.09 11.10
CA ARG A 3 -7.05 13.13 11.94
C ARG A 3 -8.18 12.20 11.49
N GLU A 4 -8.26 11.90 10.20
CA GLU A 4 -9.30 11.08 9.58
C GLU A 4 -8.98 9.59 9.71
N ILE A 5 -7.70 9.22 9.51
CA ILE A 5 -7.21 7.85 9.73
C ILE A 5 -6.97 7.54 11.22
N GLY A 6 -6.81 8.56 12.07
CA GLY A 6 -6.57 8.41 13.51
C GLY A 6 -5.12 8.08 13.89
N TYR A 7 -4.20 8.17 12.93
CA TYR A 7 -2.77 7.86 13.11
C TYR A 7 -1.91 8.97 12.52
N GLU A 8 -0.74 9.19 13.15
CA GLU A 8 0.30 10.03 12.57
C GLU A 8 0.98 9.29 11.40
N LEU A 9 1.26 10.03 10.34
CA LEU A 9 2.07 9.52 9.25
C LEU A 9 3.52 9.40 9.70
N PRO A 10 4.22 8.33 9.30
CA PRO A 10 5.67 8.22 9.42
C PRO A 10 6.35 9.49 8.91
N PRO A 11 7.37 10.03 9.60
CA PRO A 11 8.06 11.24 9.15
C PRO A 11 8.53 11.17 7.70
N LEU A 12 8.94 9.99 7.24
CA LEU A 12 9.32 9.77 5.84
C LEU A 12 8.15 9.96 4.87
N LEU A 13 6.98 9.36 5.12
CA LEU A 13 5.80 9.56 4.28
C LEU A 13 5.37 11.02 4.26
N ARG A 14 5.38 11.68 5.42
CA ARG A 14 5.01 13.09 5.51
C ARG A 14 5.86 13.94 4.58
N ARG A 15 7.19 13.77 4.64
CA ARG A 15 8.13 14.47 3.77
C ARG A 15 7.90 14.14 2.29
N ILE A 16 7.68 12.88 1.95
CA ILE A 16 7.40 12.46 0.57
C ILE A 16 6.16 13.19 0.02
N TYR A 17 5.05 13.15 0.77
CA TYR A 17 3.80 13.76 0.33
C TYR A 17 3.83 15.29 0.30
N THR A 18 4.68 15.94 1.11
CA THR A 18 4.79 17.41 1.14
C THR A 18 5.90 18.00 0.28
N GLU A 19 7.01 17.26 0.10
CA GLU A 19 8.22 17.75 -0.58
C GLU A 19 8.38 17.17 -2.00
N VAL A 20 7.84 15.99 -2.28
CA VAL A 20 7.95 15.33 -3.60
C VAL A 20 6.64 15.39 -4.37
N GLY A 21 5.54 14.92 -3.78
CA GLY A 21 4.22 15.00 -4.40
C GLY A 21 3.14 14.16 -3.73
N ASP A 22 1.88 14.50 -3.99
CA ASP A 22 0.70 13.78 -3.48
C ASP A 22 0.32 12.58 -4.36
N GLY A 23 1.19 11.57 -4.41
CA GLY A 23 1.05 10.37 -5.26
C GLY A 23 1.52 10.56 -6.71
N GLY A 24 1.39 9.52 -7.54
CA GLY A 24 1.76 9.56 -8.96
C GLY A 24 3.20 9.16 -9.29
N PHE A 25 4.00 8.80 -8.29
CA PHE A 25 5.38 8.32 -8.43
C PHE A 25 5.63 7.22 -7.41
N GLY A 26 6.69 6.44 -7.58
CA GLY A 26 7.00 5.31 -6.71
C GLY A 26 6.85 3.98 -7.45
N PRO A 27 6.88 2.86 -6.70
CA PRO A 27 6.70 1.53 -7.25
C PRO A 27 5.37 1.39 -7.98
N GLU A 28 5.31 0.42 -8.89
CA GLU A 28 4.14 0.15 -9.73
C GLU A 28 3.72 1.38 -10.55
N GLY A 29 2.41 1.60 -10.69
CA GLY A 29 1.87 2.83 -11.28
C GLY A 29 2.09 4.07 -10.42
N GLY A 30 2.67 3.96 -9.22
CA GLY A 30 2.94 5.06 -8.30
C GLY A 30 2.06 5.06 -7.05
N LEU A 31 2.50 5.77 -6.02
CA LEU A 31 1.81 5.92 -4.74
C LEU A 31 0.43 6.56 -4.91
N ALA A 32 -0.52 6.09 -4.10
CA ALA A 32 -1.83 6.67 -3.89
C ALA A 32 -1.70 8.10 -3.35
N SER A 33 -2.68 8.94 -3.62
CA SER A 33 -2.75 10.28 -3.06
C SER A 33 -3.37 10.25 -1.67
N LEU A 34 -3.01 11.22 -0.83
CA LEU A 34 -3.67 11.48 0.45
C LEU A 34 -4.94 12.33 0.28
N THR A 35 -5.04 13.09 -0.81
CA THR A 35 -6.21 13.90 -1.12
C THR A 35 -6.87 13.47 -2.43
N PRO A 36 -8.20 13.62 -2.57
CA PRO A 36 -8.89 13.29 -3.82
C PRO A 36 -8.29 14.09 -4.99
N ARG A 37 -7.80 13.37 -6.01
CA ARG A 37 -7.24 13.96 -7.22
C ARG A 37 -8.06 13.57 -8.44
N ARG A 38 -8.71 14.57 -9.05
CA ARG A 38 -9.27 14.45 -10.39
C ARG A 38 -8.15 14.62 -11.41
N ILE A 39 -7.96 13.62 -12.26
CA ILE A 39 -7.05 13.75 -13.41
C ILE A 39 -7.92 13.94 -14.67
N PRO A 40 -7.99 15.16 -15.24
CA PRO A 40 -8.92 15.49 -16.33
C PRO A 40 -8.75 14.60 -17.58
N GLU A 41 -7.51 14.21 -17.90
CA GLU A 41 -7.19 13.39 -19.07
C GLU A 41 -7.56 11.90 -18.95
N TRP A 42 -7.79 11.36 -17.75
CA TRP A 42 -8.06 9.93 -17.57
C TRP A 42 -9.57 9.71 -17.51
N HIS A 43 -10.12 8.92 -18.44
CA HIS A 43 -11.51 8.45 -18.40
C HIS A 43 -11.80 7.46 -17.24
N ARG A 44 -10.84 7.21 -16.36
CA ARG A 44 -11.00 6.42 -15.13
C ARG A 44 -11.32 7.32 -13.95
N PRO A 45 -12.01 6.80 -12.92
CA PRO A 45 -12.26 7.55 -11.70
C PRO A 45 -10.91 7.90 -11.06
N ASP A 46 -10.83 9.10 -10.49
CA ASP A 46 -9.82 9.66 -9.59
C ASP A 46 -8.63 8.77 -9.20
N TRP A 47 -7.42 9.36 -9.17
CA TRP A 47 -6.20 8.68 -8.72
C TRP A 47 -6.44 7.92 -7.39
N PRO A 48 -5.85 6.72 -7.18
CA PRO A 48 -6.12 5.94 -5.98
C PRO A 48 -5.90 6.76 -4.71
N LEU A 49 -6.85 6.69 -3.78
CA LEU A 49 -6.81 7.41 -2.52
C LEU A 49 -6.36 6.47 -1.40
N ALA A 50 -5.35 6.88 -0.62
CA ALA A 50 -4.75 6.07 0.43
C ALA A 50 -5.74 5.68 1.56
N THR A 51 -6.82 6.44 1.74
CA THR A 51 -7.89 6.16 2.73
C THR A 51 -9.04 5.32 2.20
N SER A 52 -9.13 5.12 0.89
CA SER A 52 -10.24 4.39 0.26
C SER A 52 -9.72 3.39 -0.76
N PRO A 53 -8.90 2.41 -0.32
CA PRO A 53 -8.48 1.34 -1.20
C PRO A 53 -9.70 0.52 -1.65
N ARG A 54 -9.70 0.11 -2.92
CA ARG A 54 -10.72 -0.82 -3.43
C ARG A 54 -10.33 -2.23 -3.04
N THR A 55 -11.15 -2.91 -2.26
CA THR A 55 -10.93 -4.32 -1.91
C THR A 55 -12.10 -5.19 -2.35
N ARG A 56 -11.81 -6.45 -2.67
CA ARG A 56 -12.81 -7.48 -2.96
C ARG A 56 -13.61 -7.90 -1.72
N TYR A 57 -13.00 -7.76 -0.54
CA TYR A 57 -13.53 -8.20 0.75
C TYR A 57 -13.53 -7.03 1.76
N PRO A 58 -14.53 -6.12 1.72
CA PRO A 58 -14.57 -4.93 2.58
C PRO A 58 -14.59 -5.24 4.07
N GLU A 59 -15.24 -6.34 4.46
CA GLU A 59 -15.34 -6.82 5.84
C GLU A 59 -14.01 -7.35 6.39
N TRP A 60 -13.10 -7.73 5.48
CA TRP A 60 -11.75 -8.21 5.77
C TRP A 60 -10.68 -7.21 5.36
N GLY A 61 -11.07 -5.94 5.24
CA GLY A 61 -10.16 -4.87 4.90
C GLY A 61 -8.98 -4.77 5.89
N PRO A 62 -7.87 -4.16 5.45
CA PRO A 62 -6.71 -3.95 6.31
C PRO A 62 -7.10 -3.16 7.57
N PRO A 63 -6.40 -3.36 8.70
CA PRO A 63 -6.65 -2.60 9.91
C PRO A 63 -6.44 -1.10 9.66
N PRO A 64 -7.11 -0.20 10.41
CA PRO A 64 -6.98 1.26 10.22
C PRO A 64 -5.55 1.79 10.37
N SER A 65 -4.67 1.05 11.07
CA SER A 65 -3.27 1.37 11.24
C SER A 65 -2.41 1.07 10.00
N TRP A 66 -2.98 0.51 8.95
CA TRP A 66 -2.30 0.26 7.68
C TRP A 66 -2.77 1.25 6.63
N LEU A 67 -1.82 1.96 6.04
CA LEU A 67 -2.10 2.93 4.99
C LEU A 67 -1.83 2.29 3.63
N PHE A 68 -2.81 2.39 2.72
CA PHE A 68 -2.64 1.94 1.34
C PHE A 68 -1.58 2.78 0.63
N LEU A 69 -0.60 2.11 0.04
CA LEU A 69 0.48 2.73 -0.73
C LEU A 69 0.16 2.72 -2.22
N THR A 70 -0.04 1.54 -2.81
CA THR A 70 -0.34 1.40 -4.24
C THR A 70 -0.90 0.02 -4.55
N GLY A 71 -1.50 -0.13 -5.73
CA GLY A 71 -1.91 -1.45 -6.23
C GLY A 71 -0.72 -2.19 -6.83
N GLY A 72 -0.66 -3.50 -6.60
CA GLY A 72 0.33 -4.40 -7.20
C GLY A 72 -0.15 -5.08 -8.49
N GLY A 73 -1.33 -4.72 -8.99
CA GLY A 73 -2.03 -5.44 -10.07
C GLY A 73 -3.02 -6.48 -9.55
N CYS A 74 -3.95 -6.92 -10.41
CA CYS A 74 -5.04 -7.86 -10.07
C CYS A 74 -5.76 -7.49 -8.76
N SER A 75 -5.56 -8.30 -7.73
CA SER A 75 -6.09 -8.26 -6.36
C SER A 75 -5.10 -7.71 -5.33
N MET A 76 -3.84 -7.48 -5.72
CA MET A 76 -2.73 -7.22 -4.81
C MET A 76 -2.63 -5.75 -4.42
N GLN A 77 -2.36 -5.50 -3.15
CA GLN A 77 -2.32 -4.16 -2.57
C GLN A 77 -1.15 -4.02 -1.60
N TRP A 78 -0.39 -2.95 -1.78
CA TRP A 78 0.74 -2.60 -0.93
C TRP A 78 0.27 -1.69 0.21
N TYR A 79 0.70 -2.00 1.42
CA TYR A 79 0.38 -1.25 2.63
C TYR A 79 1.63 -0.93 3.44
N VAL A 80 1.58 0.15 4.21
CA VAL A 80 2.56 0.42 5.26
C VAL A 80 1.89 0.40 6.63
N SER A 81 2.52 -0.24 7.61
CA SER A 81 2.09 -0.16 9.00
C SER A 81 2.51 1.17 9.61
N LEU A 82 1.54 1.94 10.12
CA LEU A 82 1.78 3.24 10.77
C LEU A 82 2.23 3.10 12.23
N ILE A 83 2.03 1.92 12.84
CA ILE A 83 2.24 1.68 14.27
C ILE A 83 3.43 0.78 14.59
N ALA A 84 3.87 -0.05 13.63
CA ALA A 84 5.01 -0.93 13.84
C ALA A 84 6.33 -0.15 13.71
N LEU A 85 7.34 -0.58 14.47
CA LEU A 85 8.69 -0.03 14.39
C LEU A 85 9.20 -0.11 12.95
N ASP A 86 9.86 0.95 12.49
CA ASP A 86 10.39 1.10 11.13
C ASP A 86 9.37 1.10 9.98
N ASN A 87 8.07 1.04 10.30
CA ASN A 87 6.97 1.11 9.34
C ASN A 87 7.12 0.09 8.20
N PRO A 88 7.05 -1.22 8.48
CA PRO A 88 7.19 -2.27 7.48
C PRO A 88 6.16 -2.14 6.37
N VAL A 89 6.55 -2.60 5.19
CA VAL A 89 5.68 -2.68 4.02
C VAL A 89 5.17 -4.10 3.85
N LEU A 90 3.87 -4.19 3.66
CA LEU A 90 3.11 -5.44 3.57
C LEU A 90 2.46 -5.50 2.19
N LEU A 91 2.42 -6.69 1.62
CA LEU A 91 1.63 -7.00 0.44
C LEU A 91 0.44 -7.84 0.89
N TRP A 92 -0.76 -7.42 0.50
CA TRP A 92 -1.97 -8.21 0.70
C TRP A 92 -2.51 -8.64 -0.66
N ASP A 93 -2.69 -9.94 -0.84
CA ASP A 93 -3.28 -10.54 -2.04
C ASP A 93 -4.68 -11.09 -1.72
N ALA A 94 -5.71 -10.43 -2.24
CA ALA A 94 -7.09 -10.88 -2.05
C ALA A 94 -7.40 -12.21 -2.75
N ASP A 95 -6.59 -12.63 -3.73
CA ASP A 95 -6.73 -13.91 -4.42
C ASP A 95 -5.74 -14.96 -3.88
N GLY A 96 -4.91 -14.60 -2.89
CA GLY A 96 -3.92 -15.48 -2.26
C GLY A 96 -4.48 -16.41 -1.18
N TRP A 97 -5.80 -16.44 -1.00
CA TRP A 97 -6.48 -17.27 -0.02
C TRP A 97 -7.89 -17.66 -0.52
N GLU A 98 -8.36 -18.84 -0.12
CA GLU A 98 -9.67 -19.41 -0.51
C GLU A 98 -10.51 -19.76 0.75
N PRO A 99 -11.53 -18.95 1.09
CA PRO A 99 -12.38 -19.23 2.25
C PRO A 99 -13.09 -20.60 2.18
N ASP A 100 -13.40 -21.10 0.97
CA ASP A 100 -14.00 -22.44 0.81
C ASP A 100 -13.04 -23.57 1.23
N TRP A 101 -11.73 -23.29 1.32
CA TRP A 101 -10.70 -24.22 1.80
C TRP A 101 -10.37 -24.04 3.28
N GLY A 102 -11.10 -23.16 3.98
CA GLY A 102 -10.86 -22.84 5.39
C GLY A 102 -9.70 -21.88 5.61
N GLU A 103 -9.15 -21.30 4.55
CA GLU A 103 -8.18 -20.21 4.61
C GLU A 103 -8.88 -18.90 5.00
N ASN A 104 -8.08 -17.92 5.38
CA ASN A 104 -8.56 -16.64 5.83
C ASN A 104 -7.67 -15.52 5.25
N PRO A 105 -8.11 -14.25 5.32
CA PRO A 105 -7.38 -13.15 4.71
C PRO A 105 -5.94 -12.95 5.19
N HIS A 106 -5.55 -13.50 6.35
CA HIS A 106 -4.17 -13.46 6.81
C HIS A 106 -3.26 -14.37 5.98
N ASP A 107 -3.79 -15.39 5.31
CA ASP A 107 -3.03 -16.31 4.46
C ASP A 107 -2.54 -15.62 3.18
N GLY A 108 -3.25 -14.59 2.70
CA GLY A 108 -2.80 -13.72 1.60
C GLY A 108 -1.87 -12.56 2.00
N LEU A 109 -1.38 -12.55 3.25
CA LEU A 109 -0.51 -11.47 3.75
C LEU A 109 0.98 -11.85 3.63
N HIS A 110 1.74 -11.01 2.94
CA HIS A 110 3.19 -11.17 2.79
C HIS A 110 3.95 -9.98 3.38
N TYR A 111 5.00 -10.27 4.14
CA TYR A 111 5.94 -9.26 4.62
C TYR A 111 6.94 -8.94 3.53
N ALA A 112 6.78 -7.78 2.89
CA ALA A 112 7.59 -7.46 1.73
C ALA A 112 8.86 -6.67 2.04
N ALA A 113 8.82 -5.78 3.02
CA ALA A 113 10.02 -5.08 3.46
C ALA A 113 9.96 -4.76 4.96
N PRO A 114 11.09 -4.85 5.69
CA PRO A 114 11.12 -4.55 7.11
C PRO A 114 10.96 -3.04 7.40
N SER A 115 11.13 -2.17 6.39
CA SER A 115 10.88 -0.73 6.54
C SER A 115 10.42 -0.09 5.24
N LEU A 116 9.59 0.96 5.37
CA LEU A 116 9.18 1.82 4.27
C LEU A 116 10.39 2.42 3.54
N ARG A 117 11.42 2.81 4.30
CA ARG A 117 12.65 3.37 3.72
C ARG A 117 13.30 2.38 2.78
N GLN A 118 13.46 1.12 3.21
CA GLN A 118 14.08 0.10 2.38
C GLN A 118 13.26 -0.15 1.12
N TRP A 119 11.94 -0.31 1.24
CA TRP A 119 11.07 -0.55 0.08
C TRP A 119 11.16 0.57 -0.97
N LEU A 120 11.10 1.83 -0.54
CA LEU A 120 11.26 2.98 -1.44
C LEU A 120 12.67 3.07 -2.02
N TRP A 121 13.70 2.72 -1.24
CA TRP A 121 15.08 2.74 -1.70
C TRP A 121 15.33 1.66 -2.76
N THR A 122 14.82 0.45 -2.57
CA THR A 122 14.87 -0.63 -3.57
C THR A 122 14.37 -0.13 -4.92
N TRP A 123 13.19 0.51 -4.94
CA TRP A 123 12.65 1.10 -6.17
C TRP A 123 13.50 2.24 -6.72
N ALA A 124 13.93 3.17 -5.87
CA ALA A 124 14.71 4.33 -6.31
C ALA A 124 16.07 3.93 -6.90
N ASP A 125 16.65 2.82 -6.46
CA ASP A 125 17.90 2.25 -6.95
C ASP A 125 17.70 1.34 -8.20
N GLY A 126 16.45 1.18 -8.66
CA GLY A 126 16.09 0.35 -9.82
C GLY A 126 15.98 -1.14 -9.52
N GLY A 127 15.92 -1.53 -8.25
CA GLY A 127 15.66 -2.90 -7.81
C GLY A 127 14.18 -3.28 -7.86
N ASP A 128 13.90 -4.57 -7.70
CA ASP A 128 12.55 -5.12 -7.72
C ASP A 128 11.97 -5.20 -6.29
N VAL A 129 10.82 -4.53 -6.07
CA VAL A 129 10.12 -4.55 -4.78
C VAL A 129 9.35 -5.86 -4.54
N TRP A 130 9.20 -6.70 -5.58
CA TRP A 130 8.53 -8.00 -5.50
C TRP A 130 9.44 -9.13 -4.99
N ASP A 131 10.76 -8.97 -5.09
CA ASP A 131 11.75 -10.02 -4.81
C ASP A 131 11.60 -10.63 -3.42
N GLU A 132 11.29 -9.83 -2.41
CA GLU A 132 11.06 -10.30 -1.03
C GLU A 132 9.60 -10.71 -0.80
N ALA A 133 8.65 -10.04 -1.45
CA ALA A 133 7.22 -10.28 -1.25
C ALA A 133 6.75 -11.64 -1.78
N LEU A 134 7.39 -12.13 -2.84
CA LEU A 134 7.05 -13.41 -3.49
C LEU A 134 7.97 -14.57 -3.08
N LYS A 135 8.81 -14.40 -2.04
CA LYS A 135 9.58 -15.53 -1.51
C LYS A 135 8.62 -16.53 -0.87
N ILE A 136 8.37 -17.60 -1.61
CA ILE A 136 7.68 -18.79 -1.10
C ILE A 136 8.57 -19.36 0.02
N VAL A 137 8.07 -19.32 1.26
CA VAL A 137 8.66 -20.00 2.41
C VAL A 137 8.08 -21.41 2.53
#